data_AF-A0A8T6CNC4-F1
#
_entry.id   AF-A0A8T6CNC4-F1
#
_cell.length_a   1.000
_cell.length_b   1.000
_cell.length_c   1.000
_cell.angle_alpha   90.00
_cell.angle_beta   90.00
_cell.angle_gamma   90.00
#
_symmetry.space_group_name_H-M   'P 1'
#
loop_
_entity.id
_entity.type
_entity.pdbx_description
1 polymer ?
#
loop_
_entity_poly.entity_id
_entity_poly.type
_entity_poly.pdbx_seq_one_letter_code
_entity_poly.pdbx_strand_id
1 'polypeptide(L)'
;MTESTFPGFGAAVKRLPVPAPLLASLLADIADCAELKCTLRFLWYEAQQSGAPKRVPVSTLQTDGVLLQALGSEDEIERGIALAVERGALIEAGGWLLRRTPQNERAAERFGLAPSQT
;
A
#
# COMPACT_ATOMS: atom_id res chain seq x y z
N MET A 1 -11.44 -16.79 -19.70
CA MET A 1 -10.43 -15.81 -19.26
C MET A 1 -9.71 -15.33 -20.51
N THR A 2 -10.01 -14.12 -20.98
CA THR A 2 -9.28 -13.53 -22.11
C THR A 2 -7.95 -13.02 -21.55
N GLU A 3 -6.85 -13.70 -21.88
CA GLU A 3 -5.51 -13.25 -21.56
C GLU A 3 -5.26 -11.93 -22.29
N SER A 4 -5.34 -10.82 -21.56
CA SER A 4 -4.92 -9.53 -22.06
C SER A 4 -3.39 -9.52 -22.08
N THR A 5 -2.80 -9.75 -23.24
CA THR A 5 -1.34 -9.70 -23.41
C THR A 5 -0.81 -8.31 -23.03
N PHE A 6 0.13 -8.25 -22.09
CA PHE A 6 0.80 -7.01 -21.72
C PHE A 6 1.64 -6.51 -22.93
N PRO A 7 1.34 -5.32 -23.50
CA PRO A 7 1.97 -4.87 -24.74
C PRO A 7 3.38 -4.30 -24.55
N GLY A 8 3.92 -4.33 -23.32
CA GLY A 8 5.16 -3.65 -22.96
C GLY A 8 4.93 -2.23 -22.44
N PHE A 9 6.02 -1.56 -22.04
CA PHE A 9 5.99 -0.17 -21.58
C PHE A 9 6.20 0.79 -22.76
N GLY A 10 5.41 1.86 -22.84
CA GLY A 10 5.60 2.92 -23.83
C GLY A 10 6.84 3.79 -23.57
N ALA A 11 7.32 4.50 -24.59
CA ALA A 11 8.52 5.34 -24.51
C ALA A 11 8.45 6.48 -23.47
N ALA A 12 7.24 6.99 -23.19
CA ALA A 12 6.99 8.09 -22.24
C ALA A 12 6.40 7.60 -20.90
N VAL A 13 6.92 6.50 -20.35
CA VAL A 13 6.39 5.94 -19.10
C VAL A 13 6.66 6.86 -17.91
N LYS A 14 5.59 7.20 -17.17
CA LYS A 14 5.71 7.91 -15.89
C LYS A 14 6.35 6.97 -14.87
N ARG A 15 7.50 7.35 -14.35
CA ARG A 15 8.18 6.60 -13.29
C ARG A 15 7.57 6.97 -11.95
N LEU A 16 7.23 5.96 -11.17
CA LEU A 16 6.78 6.15 -9.79
C LEU A 16 8.00 6.14 -8.86
N PRO A 17 8.12 7.08 -7.90
CA PRO A 17 9.08 6.94 -6.83
C PRO A 17 8.72 5.74 -5.96
N VAL A 18 9.64 4.77 -5.89
CA VAL A 18 9.54 3.61 -4.99
C VAL A 18 10.61 3.77 -3.91
N PRO A 19 10.29 3.68 -2.61
CA PRO A 19 11.30 3.73 -1.55
C PRO A 19 12.35 2.63 -1.75
N ALA A 20 13.63 2.99 -1.67
CA ALA A 20 14.72 2.04 -1.88
C ALA A 20 14.62 0.75 -1.03
N PRO A 21 14.19 0.80 0.26
CA PRO A 21 14.00 -0.42 1.05
C PRO A 21 13.00 -1.41 0.45
N LEU A 22 11.99 -0.94 -0.28
CA LEU A 22 11.01 -1.82 -0.92
C LEU A 22 11.66 -2.74 -1.95
N LEU A 23 12.61 -2.21 -2.73
CA LEU A 23 13.30 -2.95 -3.79
C LEU A 23 14.64 -3.55 -3.31
N ALA A 24 14.93 -3.45 -2.02
CA ALA A 24 16.12 -4.01 -1.38
C ALA A 24 15.71 -5.14 -0.42
N SER A 25 15.74 -4.90 0.89
CA SER A 25 15.44 -5.92 1.90
C SER A 25 13.99 -6.42 1.84
N LEU A 26 13.02 -5.51 1.73
CA LEU A 26 11.61 -5.89 1.75
C LEU A 26 11.23 -6.76 0.55
N LEU A 27 11.85 -6.58 -0.61
CA LEU A 27 11.55 -7.42 -1.78
C LEU A 27 11.88 -8.89 -1.53
N ALA A 28 12.93 -9.18 -0.76
CA ALA A 28 13.31 -10.53 -0.38
C ALA A 28 12.40 -11.09 0.73
N ASP A 29 11.96 -10.24 1.65
CA ASP A 29 11.20 -10.66 2.83
C ASP A 29 9.69 -10.83 2.57
N ILE A 30 9.14 -10.11 1.58
CA ILE A 30 7.73 -10.22 1.18
C ILE A 30 7.52 -11.51 0.40
N ALA A 31 6.86 -12.48 1.04
CA ALA A 31 6.53 -13.77 0.45
C ALA A 31 5.12 -13.84 -0.16
N ASP A 32 4.25 -12.88 0.18
CA ASP A 32 2.85 -12.89 -0.24
C ASP A 32 2.58 -11.87 -1.36
N CYS A 33 1.94 -12.33 -2.43
CA CYS A 33 1.62 -11.49 -3.59
C CYS A 33 0.59 -10.40 -3.27
N ALA A 34 -0.36 -10.64 -2.36
CA ALA A 34 -1.33 -9.64 -1.94
C ALA A 34 -0.64 -8.52 -1.17
N GLU A 35 0.28 -8.86 -0.26
CA GLU A 35 1.11 -7.88 0.46
C GLU A 35 1.88 -6.97 -0.53
N LEU A 36 2.58 -7.57 -1.50
CA LEU A 36 3.36 -6.82 -2.48
C LEU A 36 2.49 -5.90 -3.35
N LYS A 37 1.37 -6.43 -3.88
CA LYS A 37 0.44 -5.67 -4.73
C LYS A 37 -0.20 -4.52 -3.97
N CYS A 38 -0.68 -4.74 -2.75
CA CYS A 38 -1.27 -3.70 -1.91
C CYS A 38 -0.24 -2.61 -1.56
N THR A 39 0.99 -3.01 -1.21
CA THR A 39 2.08 -2.06 -0.89
C THR A 39 2.43 -1.17 -2.09
N LEU A 40 2.61 -1.77 -3.28
CA LEU A 40 2.89 -1.01 -4.51
C LEU A 40 1.72 -0.09 -4.89
N ARG A 41 0.49 -0.57 -4.74
CA ARG A 41 -0.71 0.24 -5.04
C ARG A 41 -0.86 1.40 -4.08
N PHE A 42 -0.60 1.20 -2.79
CA PHE A 42 -0.54 2.28 -1.80
C PHE A 42 0.49 3.35 -2.20
N LEU A 43 1.73 2.95 -2.56
CA LEU A 43 2.77 3.89 -2.98
C LEU A 43 2.38 4.68 -4.23
N TRP A 44 1.64 4.06 -5.14
CA TRP A 44 1.09 4.74 -6.31
C TRP A 44 0.12 5.87 -5.91
N TYR A 45 -0.75 5.63 -4.94
CA TYR A 45 -1.63 6.68 -4.39
C TYR A 45 -0.85 7.73 -3.59
N GLU A 46 0.12 7.33 -2.75
CA GLU A 46 0.97 8.25 -1.97
C GLU A 46 1.73 9.22 -2.90
N ALA A 47 2.29 8.72 -4.00
CA ALA A 47 3.07 9.51 -4.94
C ALA A 47 2.26 10.61 -5.66
N GLN A 48 0.94 10.48 -5.71
CA GLN A 48 0.05 11.46 -6.35
C GLN A 48 -0.37 12.60 -5.42
N GLN A 49 -0.21 12.42 -4.11
CA GLN A 49 -0.58 13.44 -3.13
C GLN A 49 0.51 14.49 -2.95
N SER A 50 0.08 15.73 -2.74
CA SER A 50 0.92 16.84 -2.31
C SER A 50 0.82 17.03 -0.78
N GLY A 51 1.84 17.65 -0.18
CA GLY A 51 1.88 17.93 1.25
C GLY A 51 2.29 16.73 2.13
N ALA A 52 2.25 16.93 3.45
CA ALA A 52 2.56 15.94 4.47
C ALA A 52 1.66 16.11 5.70
N PRO A 53 1.28 15.02 6.40
CA PRO A 53 1.56 13.63 6.08
C PRO A 53 0.72 13.13 4.90
N LYS A 54 1.33 12.31 4.03
CA LYS A 54 0.62 11.65 2.94
C LYS A 54 -0.09 10.42 3.49
N ARG A 55 -1.38 10.28 3.19
CA ARG A 55 -2.21 9.20 3.73
C ARG A 55 -3.24 8.75 2.71
N VAL A 56 -3.54 7.47 2.68
CA VAL A 56 -4.50 6.87 1.74
C VAL A 56 -5.60 6.23 2.55
N PRO A 57 -6.90 6.49 2.31
CA PRO A 57 -7.97 5.77 3.01
C PRO A 57 -7.84 4.26 2.76
N VAL A 58 -8.09 3.43 3.78
CA VAL A 58 -8.12 1.96 3.62
C VAL A 58 -9.14 1.56 2.55
N SER A 59 -10.31 2.22 2.57
CA SER A 59 -11.37 2.03 1.57
C SER A 59 -10.95 2.32 0.14
N THR A 60 -9.93 3.15 -0.08
CA THR A 60 -9.39 3.40 -1.42
C THR A 60 -8.72 2.16 -2.00
N LEU A 61 -8.05 1.35 -1.17
CA LEU A 61 -7.47 0.08 -1.64
C LEU A 61 -8.54 -1.01 -1.74
N GLN A 62 -9.42 -1.13 -0.74
CA GLN A 62 -10.52 -2.13 -0.72
C GLN A 62 -11.40 -2.06 -1.98
N THR A 63 -11.67 -0.83 -2.45
CA THR A 63 -12.52 -0.59 -3.64
C THR A 63 -11.72 -0.37 -4.92
N ASP A 64 -10.40 -0.57 -4.90
CA ASP A 64 -9.54 -0.38 -6.07
C ASP A 64 -9.78 -1.48 -7.11
N GLY A 65 -10.28 -1.08 -8.29
CA GLY A 65 -10.59 -2.03 -9.36
C GLY A 65 -9.40 -2.85 -9.85
N VAL A 66 -8.16 -2.33 -9.76
CA VAL A 66 -6.96 -3.07 -10.16
C VAL A 66 -6.64 -4.14 -9.12
N LEU A 67 -6.73 -3.84 -7.83
CA LEU A 67 -6.55 -4.81 -6.76
C LEU A 67 -7.66 -5.86 -6.75
N LEU A 68 -8.92 -5.45 -6.91
CA LEU A 68 -10.05 -6.39 -7.00
C LEU A 68 -9.88 -7.35 -8.16
N GLN A 69 -9.45 -6.86 -9.32
CA GLN A 69 -9.13 -7.72 -10.46
C GLN A 69 -7.93 -8.64 -10.18
N ALA A 70 -6.92 -8.16 -9.46
CA ALA A 70 -5.66 -8.87 -9.24
C ALA A 70 -5.68 -9.87 -8.07
N LEU A 71 -6.61 -9.71 -7.12
CA LEU A 71 -6.71 -10.49 -5.88
C LEU A 71 -8.06 -11.21 -5.72
N GLY A 72 -9.10 -10.77 -6.44
CA GLY A 72 -10.37 -11.49 -6.56
C GLY A 72 -11.45 -11.12 -5.53
N SER A 73 -11.08 -10.55 -4.37
CA SER A 73 -12.04 -10.12 -3.35
C SER A 73 -11.50 -8.96 -2.49
N GLU A 74 -12.40 -8.30 -1.76
CA GLU A 74 -12.05 -7.30 -0.75
C GLU A 74 -11.30 -7.95 0.42
N ASP A 75 -11.73 -9.14 0.87
CA ASP A 75 -11.06 -9.90 1.94
C ASP A 75 -9.56 -10.15 1.66
N GLU A 76 -9.20 -10.46 0.41
CA GLU A 76 -7.81 -10.66 0.01
C GLU A 76 -7.00 -9.34 -0.01
N ILE A 77 -7.67 -8.22 -0.30
CA ILE A 77 -7.07 -6.89 -0.22
C ILE A 77 -6.82 -6.52 1.24
N GLU A 78 -7.80 -6.73 2.12
CA GLU A 78 -7.68 -6.52 3.56
C GLU A 78 -6.55 -7.36 4.15
N ARG A 79 -6.47 -8.65 3.79
CA ARG A 79 -5.37 -9.53 4.17
C ARG A 79 -4.02 -9.00 3.70
N GLY A 80 -3.92 -8.55 2.45
CA GLY A 80 -2.69 -7.96 1.90
C GLY A 80 -2.27 -6.66 2.63
N ILE A 81 -3.23 -5.82 3.00
CA ILE A 81 -2.98 -4.60 3.80
C ILE A 81 -2.49 -4.98 5.20
N ALA A 82 -3.15 -5.93 5.86
CA ALA A 82 -2.80 -6.39 7.20
C ALA A 82 -1.36 -6.92 7.26
N LEU A 83 -0.94 -7.74 6.28
CA LEU A 83 0.43 -8.22 6.17
C LEU A 83 1.46 -7.09 6.01
N ALA A 84 1.15 -6.07 5.20
CA ALA A 84 2.02 -4.93 4.99
C ALA A 84 2.16 -4.05 6.27
N VAL A 85 1.10 -3.98 7.07
CA VAL A 85 1.09 -3.31 8.38
C VAL A 85 1.89 -4.11 9.41
N GLU A 86 1.67 -5.43 9.48
CA GLU A 86 2.37 -6.35 10.38
C GLU A 86 3.88 -6.34 10.13
N ARG A 87 4.31 -6.39 8.87
CA ARG A 87 5.73 -6.27 8.48
C ARG A 87 6.33 -4.90 8.82
N GLY A 88 5.48 -3.89 8.99
CA GLY A 88 5.90 -2.52 9.27
C GLY A 88 6.31 -1.73 8.04
N ALA A 89 5.87 -2.12 6.83
CA ALA A 89 5.96 -1.26 5.66
C ALA A 89 4.95 -0.11 5.74
N LEU A 90 3.75 -0.40 6.28
CA LEU A 90 2.65 0.54 6.45
C LEU A 90 2.27 0.72 7.93
N ILE A 91 1.48 1.76 8.18
CA ILE A 91 0.77 2.05 9.42
C ILE A 91 -0.69 2.21 9.05
N GLU A 92 -1.59 1.57 9.80
CA GLU A 92 -3.02 1.83 9.74
C GLU A 92 -3.46 2.59 10.99
N ALA A 93 -4.19 3.69 10.81
CA ALA A 93 -4.76 4.48 11.91
C ALA A 93 -6.05 5.18 11.49
N GLY A 94 -7.15 4.92 12.18
CA GLY A 94 -8.44 5.61 11.97
C GLY A 94 -8.97 5.49 10.53
N GLY A 95 -8.79 4.33 9.88
CA GLY A 95 -9.19 4.11 8.48
C GLY A 95 -8.24 4.72 7.44
N TRP A 96 -7.04 5.15 7.84
CA TRP A 96 -5.99 5.67 6.96
C TRP A 96 -4.77 4.77 6.98
N LEU A 97 -4.16 4.61 5.80
CA LEU A 97 -2.85 4.02 5.59
C LEU A 97 -1.79 5.10 5.41
N LEU A 98 -0.64 4.91 6.04
CA LEU A 98 0.55 5.72 5.88
C LEU A 98 1.77 4.82 5.68
N ARG A 99 2.79 5.31 4.97
CA ARG A 99 4.09 4.64 4.94
C ARG A 99 4.75 4.75 6.31
N ARG A 100 5.29 3.65 6.85
CA ARG A 100 5.98 3.70 8.13
C ARG A 100 7.25 4.54 8.03
N THR A 101 7.27 5.63 8.78
CA THR A 101 8.42 6.52 9.00
C THR A 101 8.26 7.19 10.36
N PRO A 102 9.33 7.64 11.03
CA PRO A 102 9.21 8.33 12.32
C PRO A 102 8.28 9.55 12.30
N GLN A 103 8.19 10.24 11.16
CA GLN A 103 7.26 11.36 11.00
C GLN A 103 5.81 10.92 10.89
N ASN A 104 5.53 9.86 10.11
CA ASN A 104 4.18 9.34 9.93
C ASN A 104 3.67 8.58 11.16
N GLU A 105 4.55 7.98 11.96
CA GLU A 105 4.18 7.37 13.26
C GLU A 105 3.60 8.43 14.21
N ARG A 106 4.30 9.56 14.37
CA ARG A 106 3.80 10.70 15.16
C ARG A 106 2.51 11.30 14.58
N ALA A 107 2.35 11.26 13.27
CA ALA A 107 1.13 11.73 12.62
C ALA A 107 -0.05 10.76 12.86
N ALA A 108 0.20 9.45 12.83
CA ALA A 108 -0.78 8.41 13.08
C ALA A 108 -1.36 8.50 14.50
N GLU A 109 -0.52 8.80 15.50
CA GLU A 109 -0.95 9.07 16.88
C GLU A 109 -2.00 10.21 16.94
N ARG A 110 -1.85 11.25 16.11
CA ARG A 110 -2.79 12.38 16.02
C ARG A 110 -4.08 12.06 15.27
N PHE A 111 -4.08 11.03 14.42
CA PHE A 111 -5.28 10.61 13.68
C PHE A 111 -6.22 9.72 14.49
N GLY A 112 -5.82 9.30 15.69
CA GLY A 112 -6.73 8.76 16.69
C GLY A 112 -7.27 7.37 16.36
N LEU A 113 -6.49 6.35 16.70
CA LEU A 113 -7.01 5.25 17.50
C LEU A 113 -5.99 5.05 18.63
N ALA A 114 -6.44 5.24 19.87
CA ALA A 114 -5.70 4.72 21.02
C ALA A 114 -5.38 3.24 20.76
N PRO A 115 -4.26 2.69 21.27
CA PRO A 115 -4.07 1.25 21.19
C PRO A 115 -5.29 0.61 21.84
N SER A 116 -5.97 -0.26 21.08
CA SER A 116 -6.82 -1.28 21.69
C SER A 116 -5.89 -2.08 22.59
N GLN A 117 -5.90 -1.74 23.88
CA GLN A 117 -5.32 -2.58 24.90
C GLN A 117 -6.05 -3.92 24.83
N THR A 118 -5.33 -4.99 24.55
CA THR A 118 -5.70 -6.35 24.94
C THR A 118 -4.50 -6.95 25.64
#